data_AF-A0A961NUB5-F1
#
_entry.id   AF-A0A961NUB5-F1
#
_cell.length_a   1.000
_cell.length_b   1.000
_cell.length_c   1.000
_cell.angle_alpha   90.00
_cell.angle_beta   90.00
_cell.angle_gamma   90.00
#
_symmetry.space_group_name_H-M   'P 1'
#
loop_
_entity.id
_entity.type
_entity.pdbx_description
1 polymer ?
#
loop_
_entity_poly.entity_id
_entity_poly.type
_entity_poly.pdbx_seq_one_letter_code
_entity_poly.pdbx_strand_id
1 'polypeptide(L)'
;MFIRSGGDLYDGAVVWRIEDEEIDFSVSEFETLMAELRRERLFAHLAVHRPALKARLLALFDDSLARQEFEVGELELALENALLQLENRLSHR
;
A
#
# COMPACT_ATOMS: atom_id res chain seq x y z
N MET A 1 -9.48 11.19 3.91
CA MET A 1 -8.25 11.30 3.10
C MET A 1 -8.46 10.61 1.76
N PHE A 2 -8.01 11.21 0.65
CA PHE A 2 -7.98 10.56 -0.66
C PHE A 2 -6.51 10.43 -1.07
N ILE A 3 -6.06 9.21 -1.38
CA ILE A 3 -4.71 8.96 -1.91
C ILE A 3 -4.81 8.66 -3.39
N ARG A 4 -3.89 9.21 -4.17
CA ARG A 4 -3.78 8.87 -5.59
C ARG A 4 -3.11 7.50 -5.68
N SER A 5 -3.87 6.50 -6.07
CA SER A 5 -3.39 5.11 -6.17
C SER A 5 -3.90 4.43 -7.44
N GLY A 6 -3.03 3.64 -8.06
CA GLY A 6 -3.30 2.85 -9.26
C GLY A 6 -2.34 1.67 -9.36
N GLY A 7 -2.40 0.93 -10.46
CA GLY A 7 -1.54 -0.23 -10.63
C GLY A 7 -2.10 -1.25 -11.60
N ASP A 8 -1.21 -2.10 -12.08
CA ASP A 8 -1.45 -3.12 -13.09
C ASP A 8 -0.51 -4.32 -12.89
N LEU A 9 -0.80 -5.43 -13.56
CA LEU A 9 0.13 -6.54 -13.72
C LEU A 9 1.02 -6.27 -14.93
N TYR A 10 2.32 -6.21 -14.73
CA TYR A 10 3.31 -5.99 -15.79
C TYR A 10 4.43 -7.02 -15.67
N ASP A 11 4.67 -7.79 -16.74
CA ASP A 11 5.77 -8.77 -16.82
C ASP A 11 5.85 -9.74 -15.62
N GLY A 12 4.70 -10.20 -15.13
CA GLY A 12 4.63 -11.12 -13.98
C GLY A 12 4.86 -10.47 -12.61
N ALA A 13 4.89 -9.14 -12.53
CA ALA A 13 4.93 -8.38 -11.29
C ALA A 13 3.67 -7.52 -11.13
N VAL A 14 3.24 -7.34 -9.88
CA VAL A 14 2.20 -6.37 -9.53
C VAL A 14 2.89 -5.04 -9.26
N VAL A 15 2.54 -4.05 -10.07
CA VAL A 15 3.07 -2.69 -9.96
C VAL A 15 2.03 -1.82 -9.27
N TRP A 16 2.29 -1.41 -8.03
CA TRP A 16 1.45 -0.48 -7.29
C TRP A 16 2.00 0.93 -7.41
N ARG A 17 1.22 1.84 -7.98
CA ARG A 17 1.55 3.26 -8.11
C ARG A 17 0.80 4.03 -7.05
N ILE A 18 1.53 4.73 -6.19
CA ILE A 18 0.96 5.55 -5.14
C ILE A 18 1.65 6.91 -5.09
N GLU A 19 0.84 7.97 -5.13
CA GLU A 19 1.32 9.32 -5.38
C GLU A 19 2.21 9.39 -6.63
N ASP A 20 3.48 9.77 -6.46
CA ASP A 20 4.48 9.83 -7.54
C ASP A 20 5.50 8.70 -7.45
N GLU A 21 5.18 7.64 -6.70
CA GLU A 21 6.04 6.47 -6.50
C GLU A 21 5.48 5.20 -7.11
N GLU A 22 6.40 4.32 -7.49
CA GLU A 22 6.11 2.96 -7.95
C GLU A 22 6.70 1.94 -6.96
N ILE A 23 5.88 0.96 -6.59
CA ILE A 23 6.22 -0.12 -5.67
C ILE A 23 5.91 -1.44 -6.36
N ASP A 24 6.95 -2.21 -6.62
CA ASP A 24 6.84 -3.51 -7.23
C ASP A 24 6.69 -4.61 -6.19
N PHE A 25 5.82 -5.55 -6.52
CA PHE A 25 5.65 -6.81 -5.82
C PHE A 25 5.76 -7.95 -6.82
N SER A 26 6.42 -9.04 -6.42
CA SER A 26 6.13 -10.31 -7.10
C SER A 26 4.66 -10.68 -6.87
N VAL A 27 4.05 -11.44 -7.80
CA VAL A 27 2.65 -11.88 -7.62
C VAL A 27 2.45 -12.60 -6.30
N SER A 28 3.36 -13.53 -5.94
CA SER A 28 3.27 -14.26 -4.66
C SER A 28 3.41 -13.36 -3.44
N GLU A 29 4.23 -12.31 -3.52
CA GLU A 29 4.39 -11.35 -2.43
C GLU A 29 3.13 -10.50 -2.29
N PHE A 30 2.54 -10.07 -3.40
CA PHE A 30 1.29 -9.32 -3.40
C PHE A 30 0.14 -10.16 -2.82
N GLU A 31 -0.02 -11.41 -3.27
CA GLU A 31 -1.03 -12.34 -2.74
C GLU A 31 -0.85 -12.58 -1.23
N THR A 32 0.39 -12.74 -0.77
CA THR A 32 0.70 -12.90 0.66
C THR A 32 0.30 -11.66 1.44
N LEU A 33 0.66 -10.46 0.94
CA LEU A 33 0.26 -9.20 1.56
C LEU A 33 -1.27 -9.08 1.65
N MET A 34 -1.99 -9.35 0.57
CA MET A 34 -3.46 -9.28 0.56
C MET A 34 -4.12 -10.28 1.53
N ALA A 35 -3.54 -11.48 1.69
CA ALA A 35 -4.02 -12.46 2.66
C ALA A 35 -3.82 -11.99 4.11
N GLU A 36 -2.68 -11.37 4.42
CA GLU A 36 -2.37 -10.88 5.76
C GLU A 36 -3.13 -9.60 6.14
N LEU A 37 -3.48 -8.74 5.17
CA LEU A 37 -4.36 -7.58 5.42
C LEU A 37 -5.74 -7.96 5.97
N ARG A 38 -6.18 -9.22 5.79
CA ARG A 38 -7.42 -9.73 6.38
C ARG A 38 -7.28 -10.10 7.86
N ARG A 39 -6.05 -10.18 8.37
CA ARG A 39 -5.71 -10.67 9.71
C ARG A 39 -5.10 -9.58 10.58
N GLU A 40 -4.30 -8.70 9.99
CA GLU A 40 -3.60 -7.63 10.70
C GLU A 40 -3.52 -6.34 9.87
N ARG A 41 -3.16 -5.24 10.53
CA ARG A 41 -3.05 -3.94 9.88
C ARG A 41 -1.77 -3.84 9.04
N LEU A 42 -1.82 -3.09 7.94
CA LEU A 42 -0.74 -2.96 6.97
C LEU A 42 0.59 -2.58 7.61
N PHE A 43 0.62 -1.57 8.48
CA PHE A 43 1.86 -1.09 9.10
C PHE A 43 2.37 -2.01 10.21
N ALA A 44 1.54 -2.89 10.77
CA ALA A 44 2.01 -3.96 11.65
C ALA A 44 2.76 -5.02 10.80
N HIS A 45 2.12 -5.48 9.72
CA HIS A 45 2.72 -6.43 8.78
C HIS A 45 4.05 -5.91 8.20
N LEU A 46 4.03 -4.70 7.64
CA LEU A 46 5.21 -4.09 7.03
C LEU A 46 6.31 -3.81 8.06
N ALA A 47 6.00 -3.54 9.33
CA ALA A 47 7.04 -3.35 10.34
C ALA A 47 7.90 -4.61 10.55
N VAL A 48 7.29 -5.79 10.39
CA VAL A 48 7.97 -7.09 10.55
C VAL A 48 8.64 -7.52 9.24
N HIS A 49 7.92 -7.43 8.13
CA HIS A 49 8.32 -8.07 6.87
C HIS A 49 9.01 -7.12 5.87
N ARG A 50 8.64 -5.83 5.85
CA ARG A 50 9.20 -4.83 4.93
C ARG A 50 9.33 -3.45 5.60
N PRO A 51 10.17 -3.30 6.65
CA PRO A 51 10.22 -2.05 7.42
C PRO A 51 10.66 -0.84 6.58
N ALA A 52 11.49 -1.06 5.55
CA ALA A 52 11.87 -0.02 4.60
C ALA A 52 10.68 0.48 3.77
N LEU A 53 9.76 -0.41 3.37
CA LEU A 53 8.55 -0.03 2.65
C LEU A 53 7.61 0.78 3.55
N LYS A 54 7.44 0.37 4.81
CA LYS A 54 6.67 1.15 5.79
C LYS A 54 7.24 2.56 5.94
N ALA A 55 8.55 2.68 6.15
CA ALA A 55 9.21 3.97 6.30
C ALA A 55 9.05 4.84 5.04
N ARG A 56 9.19 4.24 3.86
CA ARG A 56 8.97 4.93 2.58
C ARG A 56 7.53 5.43 2.44
N LEU A 57 6.53 4.59 2.74
CA LEU A 57 5.12 4.99 2.70
C LEU A 57 4.83 6.15 3.66
N LEU A 58 5.36 6.12 4.88
CA LEU A 58 5.23 7.24 5.82
C LEU A 58 5.89 8.51 5.29
N ALA A 59 7.08 8.38 4.67
CA ALA A 59 7.81 9.51 4.11
C ALA A 59 7.06 10.22 2.96
N LEU A 60 6.24 9.49 2.18
CA LEU A 60 5.41 10.11 1.12
C LEU A 60 4.37 11.08 1.66
N PHE A 61 4.02 10.94 2.93
CA PHE A 61 2.96 11.72 3.58
C PHE A 61 3.49 12.52 4.77
N ASP A 62 4.82 12.61 4.95
CA ASP A 62 5.44 13.23 6.13
C ASP A 62 5.01 14.69 6.31
N ASP A 63 4.97 15.46 5.22
CA ASP A 63 4.51 16.85 5.24
C ASP A 63 3.04 16.98 5.69
N SER A 64 2.15 16.13 5.17
CA SER A 64 0.73 16.14 5.55
C SER A 64 0.50 15.65 6.99
N LEU A 65 1.28 14.67 7.43
CA LEU A 65 1.29 14.19 8.81
C LEU A 65 1.80 15.28 9.77
N ALA A 66 2.87 15.99 9.40
CA ALA A 66 3.43 17.10 10.18
C ALA A 66 2.46 18.28 10.29
N ARG A 67 1.67 18.53 9.25
CA ARG A 67 0.59 19.53 9.23
C ARG A 67 -0.70 19.06 9.91
N GLN A 68 -0.75 17.82 10.40
CA GLN A 68 -1.93 17.21 11.02
C GLN A 68 -3.17 17.23 10.11
N GLU A 69 -2.97 17.05 8.80
CA GLU A 69 -4.09 16.94 7.85
C GLU A 69 -4.86 15.62 8.03
N PHE A 70 -4.20 14.61 8.59
CA PHE A 70 -4.74 13.31 9.00
C PHE A 70 -3.79 12.61 9.98
N GLU A 71 -4.28 11.59 10.66
CA GLU A 71 -3.48 10.75 11.55
C GLU A 71 -2.86 9.54 10.84
N VAL A 72 -1.81 8.94 11.43
CA VAL A 72 -1.15 7.73 10.91
C VAL A 72 -2.14 6.57 10.71
N GLY A 73 -3.13 6.44 11.60
CA GLY A 73 -4.17 5.41 11.48
C GLY A 73 -5.08 5.61 10.27
N GLU A 74 -5.39 6.85 9.92
CA GLU A 74 -6.19 7.19 8.74
C GLU A 74 -5.41 6.96 7.44
N LEU A 75 -4.12 7.30 7.43
CA LEU A 75 -3.22 6.97 6.32
C LEU A 75 -3.15 5.46 6.11
N GLU A 76 -2.94 4.69 7.17
CA GLU A 76 -2.86 3.23 7.08
C GLU A 76 -4.14 2.64 6.47
N LEU A 77 -5.31 3.08 6.93
CA LEU A 77 -6.59 2.66 6.36
C LEU A 77 -6.76 3.08 4.89
N ALA A 78 -6.30 4.27 4.51
CA ALA A 78 -6.35 4.71 3.12
C ALA A 78 -5.47 3.81 2.21
N LEU A 79 -4.26 3.47 2.66
CA LEU A 79 -3.34 2.58 1.96
C LEU A 79 -3.90 1.15 1.82
N GLU A 80 -4.49 0.60 2.88
CA GLU A 80 -5.17 -0.70 2.86
C GLU A 80 -6.30 -0.72 1.81
N ASN A 81 -7.14 0.32 1.80
CA ASN A 81 -8.21 0.43 0.81
C ASN A 81 -7.69 0.54 -0.62
N ALA A 82 -6.59 1.26 -0.84
CA ALA A 82 -5.94 1.35 -2.15
C ALA A 82 -5.42 -0.01 -2.64
N LEU A 83 -4.80 -0.80 -1.76
CA LEU A 83 -4.32 -2.15 -2.07
C LEU A 83 -5.48 -3.11 -2.37
N LEU A 84 -6.57 -3.05 -1.60
CA LEU A 84 -7.77 -3.85 -1.85
C LEU A 84 -8.45 -3.50 -3.18
N GLN A 85 -8.49 -2.21 -3.54
CA GLN A 85 -8.99 -1.78 -4.85
C GLN A 85 -8.11 -2.28 -5.99
N LEU A 86 -6.79 -2.34 -5.78
CA LEU A 86 -5.85 -2.93 -6.74
C LEU A 86 -6.09 -4.43 -6.89
N GLU A 87 -6.16 -5.19 -5.79
CA GLU A 87 -6.47 -6.63 -5.81
C GLU A 87 -7.77 -6.92 -6.58
N ASN A 88 -8.83 -6.18 -6.27
CA ASN A 88 -10.12 -6.33 -6.93
C ASN A 88 -10.01 -6.09 -8.44
N ARG A 89 -9.29 -5.04 -8.86
CA ARG A 89 -9.08 -4.73 -10.28
C ARG A 89 -8.29 -5.81 -11.00
N LEU A 90 -7.23 -6.33 -10.38
CA LEU A 90 -6.40 -7.39 -10.97
C LEU A 90 -7.15 -8.72 -11.09
N SER A 91 -8.08 -8.99 -10.17
CA SER A 91 -8.91 -10.21 -10.17
C SER A 91 -9.98 -10.25 -11.27
N HIS A 92 -10.32 -9.10 -11.86
CA HIS A 92 -11.36 -8.95 -12.87
C HIS A 92 -10.81 -8.63 -14.28
N ARG A 93 -9.50 -8.77 -14.50
CA ARG A 93 -8.85 -8.67 -15.81
C ARG A 93 -8.66 -10.06 -16.43
#